data_AF-A0A496WJ79-F1
#
_entry.id   AF-A0A496WJ79-F1
#
_cell.length_a   1.000
_cell.length_b   1.000
_cell.length_c   1.000
_cell.angle_alpha   90.00
_cell.angle_beta   90.00
_cell.angle_gamma   90.00
#
_symmetry.space_group_name_H-M   'P 1'
#
loop_
_entity.id
_entity.type
_entity.pdbx_description
1 polymer ?
#
loop_
_entity_poly.entity_id
_entity_poly.type
_entity_poly.pdbx_seq_one_letter_code
_entity_poly.pdbx_strand_id
1 'polypeptide(L)' 'MTTVRLHQFVEDNDISSALYSMVQRIEAAAKKVGATFSTWGSRIEDRRALSLMNNRLLTDIGLTRAQVSVEVDKYFWQR' A
#
# COMPACT_ATOMS: atom_id res chain seq x y z
N MET A 1 -16.11 46.67 28.09
CA MET A 1 -16.70 45.31 28.21
C MET A 1 -16.74 44.71 26.80
N THR A 2 -15.59 44.21 26.30
CA THR A 2 -15.42 43.86 24.85
C THR A 2 -14.38 42.74 24.63
N THR A 3 -14.02 41.96 25.65
CA THR A 3 -12.96 40.94 25.55
C THR A 3 -13.46 39.51 25.36
N VAL A 4 -14.77 39.26 25.48
CA VAL A 4 -15.31 37.89 25.49
C VAL A 4 -15.44 37.27 24.08
N ARG A 5 -15.44 38.07 23.00
CA ARG A 5 -15.64 37.57 21.63
C ARG A 5 -14.38 37.09 20.90
N LEU A 6 -13.18 37.37 21.42
CA LEU A 6 -11.94 36.96 20.76
C LEU A 6 -11.52 35.52 21.11
N HIS A 7 -11.86 35.04 22.31
CA HIS A 7 -11.43 33.70 22.76
C HIS A 7 -12.13 32.57 21.99
N GLN A 8 -13.41 32.75 21.63
CA GLN A 8 -14.17 31.75 20.87
C GLN A 8 -13.67 31.58 19.43
N PHE A 9 -13.12 32.64 18.82
CA PHE A 9 -12.64 32.61 17.43
C PHE A 9 -11.25 31.97 17.28
N VAL A 10 -10.47 31.93 18.36
CA VAL A 10 -9.13 31.30 18.39
C VAL A 10 -9.26 29.78 18.58
N GLU A 11 -10.18 29.32 19.43
CA GLU A 11 -10.45 27.89 19.64
C GLU A 11 -10.97 27.19 18.37
N ASP A 12 -11.88 27.82 17.62
CA ASP A 12 -12.42 27.23 16.38
C ASP A 12 -11.37 27.08 15.26
N ASN A 13 -10.37 27.97 15.21
CA ASN A 13 -9.27 27.91 14.25
C ASN A 13 -8.27 26.79 14.59
N ASP A 14 -7.93 26.62 15.88
CA ASP A 14 -6.99 25.59 16.31
C ASP A 14 -7.60 24.18 16.17
N ILE A 15 -8.88 24.01 16.51
CA ILE A 15 -9.59 22.73 16.33
C ILE A 15 -9.67 22.35 14.85
N SER A 16 -9.99 23.32 13.98
CA SER A 16 -10.06 23.10 12.53
C SER A 16 -8.70 22.69 11.96
N SER A 17 -7.62 23.38 12.33
CA SER A 17 -6.27 23.05 11.85
C SER A 17 -5.80 21.66 12.30
N ALA A 18 -6.10 21.28 13.54
CA ALA A 18 -5.82 19.95 14.06
C ALA A 18 -6.58 18.88 13.29
N LEU A 19 -7.87 19.09 13.02
CA LEU A 19 -8.70 18.18 12.22
C LEU A 19 -8.19 18.05 10.77
N TYR A 20 -7.81 19.15 10.11
CA TYR A 20 -7.22 19.11 8.77
C TYR A 20 -5.93 18.30 8.74
N SER A 21 -5.06 18.47 9.73
CA SER A 21 -3.81 17.71 9.80
C SER A 21 -4.06 16.20 10.01
N MET A 22 -5.08 15.83 10.77
CA MET A 22 -5.48 14.43 10.96
C MET A 22 -6.04 13.82 9.67
N VAL A 23 -6.92 14.53 8.97
CA VAL A 23 -7.46 14.09 7.67
C VAL A 23 -6.34 13.89 6.66
N GLN A 24 -5.41 14.83 6.54
CA GLN A 24 -4.26 14.71 5.63
C GLN A 24 -3.38 13.49 5.95
N ARG A 25 -3.18 13.19 7.24
CA ARG A 25 -2.43 11.99 7.67
C ARG A 25 -3.15 10.70 7.29
N ILE A 26 -4.48 10.65 7.48
CA ILE A 26 -5.29 9.50 7.11
C ILE A 26 -5.27 9.31 5.59
N GLU A 27 -5.42 10.37 4.81
CA GLU A 27 -5.34 10.31 3.35
C GLU A 27 -3.97 9.83 2.86
N ALA A 28 -2.88 10.32 3.46
CA ALA A 28 -1.53 9.88 3.12
C ALA A 28 -1.31 8.39 3.47
N ALA A 29 -1.80 7.94 4.62
CA ALA A 29 -1.75 6.55 5.02
C ALA A 29 -2.58 5.66 4.08
N ALA A 30 -3.79 6.08 3.73
CA ALA A 30 -4.67 5.38 2.79
C ALA A 30 -4.02 5.25 1.40
N LYS A 31 -3.41 6.32 0.89
CA LYS A 31 -2.65 6.29 -0.38
C LYS A 31 -1.49 5.30 -0.33
N LYS A 32 -0.73 5.28 0.77
CA LYS A 32 0.40 4.36 0.95
C LYS A 32 -0.06 2.90 1.02
N VAL A 33 -1.15 2.64 1.75
CA VAL A 33 -1.77 1.32 1.83
C VAL A 33 -2.28 0.87 0.46
N GLY A 34 -2.97 1.74 -0.28
CA GLY A 34 -3.40 1.46 -1.65
C GLY A 34 -2.25 1.14 -2.61
N ALA A 35 -1.15 1.91 -2.54
CA ALA A 35 0.06 1.64 -3.33
C ALA A 35 0.70 0.28 -2.99
N THR A 36 0.63 -0.12 -1.72
CA THR A 36 1.11 -1.43 -1.25
C THR A 36 0.24 -2.56 -1.82
N PHE A 37 -1.09 -2.41 -1.79
CA PHE A 37 -2.01 -3.38 -2.40
C PHE A 37 -1.84 -3.47 -3.92
N SER A 38 -1.63 -2.36 -4.61
CA SER A 38 -1.33 -2.35 -6.05
C SER A 38 -0.05 -3.13 -6.37
N THR A 39 1.01 -2.91 -5.57
CA THR A 39 2.27 -3.66 -5.69
C THR A 39 2.07 -5.16 -5.45
N TRP A 40 1.25 -5.53 -4.46
CA TRP A 40 0.89 -6.92 -4.21
C TRP A 40 0.11 -7.54 -5.36
N GLY A 41 -0.84 -6.81 -5.96
CA GLY A 41 -1.56 -7.24 -7.15
C GLY A 41 -0.63 -7.52 -8.34
N SER A 42 0.26 -6.59 -8.67
CA SER A 42 1.27 -6.78 -9.72
C SER A 42 2.13 -8.02 -9.45
N ARG A 43 2.55 -8.20 -8.19
CA ARG A 43 3.37 -9.34 -7.77
C ARG A 43 2.68 -10.70 -7.84
N ILE A 44 1.36 -10.74 -7.73
CA ILE A 44 0.57 -11.96 -7.93
C ILE A 44 0.54 -12.29 -9.43
N GLU A 45 0.33 -11.29 -10.28
CA GLU A 45 0.29 -11.48 -11.73
C GLU A 45 1.64 -11.92 -12.29
N ASP A 46 2.73 -11.29 -11.86
CA ASP A 46 4.10 -11.68 -12.23
C ASP A 46 4.39 -13.15 -11.87
N ARG A 47 3.90 -13.61 -10.71
CA ARG A 47 4.06 -15.00 -10.26
C ARG A 47 3.23 -15.98 -11.08
N ARG A 48 2.02 -15.60 -11.49
CA ARG A 48 1.21 -16.39 -12.42
C ARG A 48 1.92 -16.52 -13.77
N ALA A 49 2.46 -15.42 -14.29
CA ALA A 49 3.25 -15.43 -15.51
C ALA A 49 4.45 -16.39 -15.38
N LEU A 50 5.20 -16.33 -14.28
CA LEU A 50 6.31 -17.25 -14.00
C LEU A 50 5.85 -18.72 -13.91
N SER A 51 4.69 -19.00 -13.33
CA SER A 51 4.14 -20.36 -13.24
C SER A 51 3.76 -20.97 -14.59
N LEU A 52 3.33 -20.11 -15.52
CA LEU A 52 2.91 -20.46 -16.88
C LEU A 52 4.08 -20.50 -17.88
N MET A 53 5.24 -19.92 -17.52
CA MET A 53 6.43 -19.92 -18.39
C MET A 53 6.96 -21.34 -18.64
N ASN A 54 7.39 -21.57 -19.88
CA ASN A 54 8.02 -22.82 -20.29
C ASN A 54 9.41 -22.96 -19.64
N ASN A 55 9.82 -24.20 -19.31
CA ASN A 55 11.11 -24.53 -18.71
C ASN A 55 12.31 -23.91 -19.46
N ARG A 56 12.24 -23.82 -20.80
CA ARG A 56 13.32 -23.19 -21.59
C ARG A 56 13.47 -21.70 -21.27
N LEU A 57 12.36 -20.98 -21.16
CA LEU A 57 12.36 -19.56 -20.80
C LEU A 57 12.78 -19.34 -19.34
N LEU A 58 12.35 -20.23 -18.44
CA LEU A 58 12.82 -20.21 -17.05
C LEU A 58 14.34 -20.41 -16.97
N THR A 59 14.87 -21.34 -17.76
CA THR A 59 16.31 -21.62 -17.81
C THR A 59 17.10 -20.43 -18.37
N ASP A 60 16.55 -19.74 -19.37
CA ASP A 60 17.15 -18.54 -19.97
C ASP A 60 17.33 -17.39 -18.95
N ILE A 61 16.36 -17.23 -18.05
CA ILE A 61 16.44 -16.27 -16.93
C ILE A 61 17.13 -16.84 -15.68
N GLY A 62 17.75 -18.02 -15.79
CA GLY A 62 18.51 -18.64 -14.70
C GLY A 62 17.66 -19.23 -13.57
N LEU A 63 16.38 -19.49 -13.80
CA LEU A 63 15.47 -20.08 -12.82
C LEU A 63 15.14 -21.55 -13.15
N THR A 64 15.09 -22.36 -12.10
CA THR A 64 14.60 -23.73 -12.19
C THR A 64 13.12 -23.81 -11.85
N ARG A 65 12.41 -24.82 -12.38
CA ARG A 65 10.98 -25.02 -12.09
C ARG A 65 10.70 -25.20 -10.59
N ALA A 66 11.64 -25.81 -9.86
CA ALA A 66 11.55 -25.99 -8.41
C ALA A 66 11.70 -24.67 -7.64
N GLN A 67 12.55 -23.75 -8.09
CA GLN A 67 12.66 -22.42 -7.48
C GLN A 67 11.38 -21.61 -7.71
N VAL A 68 10.77 -21.71 -8.91
CA VAL A 68 9.50 -21.06 -9.21
C VAL A 68 8.37 -21.62 -8.34
N SER A 69 8.27 -22.95 -8.15
CA SER A 69 7.24 -23.52 -7.29
C SER A 69 7.37 -23.05 -5.85
N VAL A 70 8.58 -22.99 -5.30
CA VAL A 70 8.83 -22.46 -3.94
C VAL A 70 8.42 -20.98 -3.82
N GLU A 71 8.63 -20.17 -4.85
CA GLU A 71 8.27 -18.75 -4.84
C GLU A 71 6.76 -18.51 -4.99
N VAL A 72 6.07 -19.37 -5.75
CA VAL A 72 4.62 -19.35 -5.96
C VAL A 72 3.88 -19.90 -4.73
N ASP A 73 4.40 -20.95 -4.11
CA ASP A 73 3.77 -21.64 -2.97
C ASP A 73 3.99 -20.98 -1.61
N LYS A 74 4.56 -19.78 -1.54
CA LYS A 74 4.75 -19.10 -0.26
C LYS A 74 3.39 -18.83 0.39
N TYR A 75 3.26 -19.22 1.66
CA TYR A 75 2.00 -19.24 2.42
C TYR A 75 1.25 -17.90 2.40
N PHE A 76 1.97 -16.77 2.41
CA PHE A 76 1.35 -15.45 2.37
C PHE A 76 0.61 -15.12 1.07
N TRP A 77 0.80 -15.92 0.02
CA TRP A 77 0.08 -15.83 -1.26
C TRP A 77 -1.05 -16.85 -1.40
N GLN A 78 -1.04 -17.92 -0.59
CA GLN A 78 -2.07 -18.94 -0.55
C GLN A 78 -3.18 -18.45 0.36
N ARG A 79 -4.12 -17.69 -0.23
CA ARG A 79 -5.42 -17.20 0.32
C ARG A 79 -5.62 -17.25 1.83
#